data_AF-A0A7L1HHR0-F1
#
_entry.id   AF-A0A7L1HHR0-F1
#
_cell.length_a   1.000
_cell.length_b   1.000
_cell.length_c   1.000
_cell.angle_alpha   90.00
_cell.angle_beta   90.00
_cell.angle_gamma   90.00
#
_symmetry.space_group_name_H-M   'P 1'
#
loop_
_entity.id
_entity.type
_entity.pdbx_description
1 polymer ?
#
loop_
_entity_poly.entity_id
_entity_poly.type
_entity_poly.pdbx_seq_one_letter_code
_entity_poly.pdbx_strand_id
1 'polypeptide(L)'
;CCYFIPHFAGRATEEENKLSRTVMRYWTNFARNGNPNGEGLVHWPQYGLEERYLEIDLVQKAAKKMKEQKMEFWTQLTKQMTNER
;
A
#
# COMPACT_ATOMS: atom_id res chain seq x y z
N CYS A 1 -10.59 -0.67 18.32
CA CYS A 1 -11.18 -1.74 17.49
C CYS A 1 -11.07 -1.35 16.02
N CYS A 2 -10.02 -1.80 15.33
CA CYS A 2 -9.87 -1.61 13.88
C CYS A 2 -9.89 -3.00 13.24
N TYR A 3 -11.09 -3.52 13.00
CA TYR A 3 -11.29 -4.73 12.21
C TYR A 3 -11.22 -4.34 10.73
N PHE A 4 -10.04 -4.48 10.13
CA PHE A 4 -9.94 -4.51 8.67
C PHE A 4 -10.15 -5.96 8.21
N ILE A 5 -11.39 -6.43 8.20
CA ILE A 5 -11.82 -7.59 7.39
C ILE A 5 -13.28 -7.38 6.99
N PRO A 6 -13.57 -7.35 5.68
CA PRO A 6 -14.69 -8.15 5.21
C PRO A 6 -14.32 -8.86 3.90
N HIS A 7 -13.58 -9.97 4.01
CA HIS A 7 -13.60 -11.04 2.99
C HIS A 7 -13.31 -12.44 3.55
N PHE A 8 -12.70 -12.57 4.74
CA PHE A 8 -12.39 -13.85 5.38
C PHE A 8 -13.56 -14.46 6.17
N ALA A 9 -14.71 -14.69 5.53
CA ALA A 9 -15.75 -15.56 6.08
C ALA A 9 -15.40 -17.07 5.93
N GLY A 10 -14.23 -17.40 5.38
CA GLY A 10 -13.64 -18.73 5.35
C GLY A 10 -12.24 -18.71 5.96
N ARG A 11 -11.83 -19.81 6.60
CA ARG A 11 -10.52 -20.03 7.26
C ARG A 11 -9.39 -19.22 6.60
N ALA A 12 -8.96 -18.14 7.26
CA ALA A 12 -7.73 -17.46 6.88
C ALA A 12 -6.56 -18.42 7.09
N THR A 13 -5.69 -18.51 6.09
CA THR A 13 -4.43 -19.26 6.16
C THR A 13 -3.49 -18.64 7.20
N GLU A 14 -2.50 -19.40 7.69
CA GLU A 14 -1.55 -18.87 8.67
C GLU A 14 -0.73 -17.70 8.08
N GLU A 15 -0.49 -17.76 6.79
CA GLU A 15 0.17 -16.73 5.98
C GLU A 15 -0.64 -15.43 5.94
N GLU A 16 -1.96 -15.51 5.74
CA GLU A 16 -2.87 -14.36 5.77
C GLU A 16 -2.98 -13.76 7.18
N ASN A 17 -2.98 -14.59 8.22
CA ASN A 17 -2.95 -14.11 9.60
C ASN A 17 -1.64 -13.38 9.92
N LYS A 18 -0.49 -13.89 9.45
CA LYS A 18 0.81 -13.22 9.57
C LYS A 18 0.84 -11.90 8.79
N LEU A 19 0.29 -11.88 7.58
CA LEU A 19 0.15 -10.67 6.78
C LEU A 19 -0.69 -9.61 7.51
N SER A 20 -1.86 -9.99 8.02
CA SER A 20 -2.74 -9.09 8.77
C SER A 20 -2.05 -8.47 9.99
N ARG A 21 -1.34 -9.29 10.79
CA ARG A 21 -0.53 -8.80 11.92
C ARG A 21 0.54 -7.80 11.49
N THR A 22 1.20 -8.07 10.37
CA THR A 22 2.23 -7.20 9.79
C THR A 22 1.65 -5.84 9.36
N VAL A 23 0.53 -5.87 8.65
CA VAL A 23 -0.19 -4.66 8.20
C VAL A 23 -0.67 -3.83 9.39
N MET A 24 -1.25 -4.46 10.40
CA MET A 24 -1.66 -3.77 11.63
C MET A 24 -0.47 -3.08 12.32
N ARG A 25 0.72 -3.70 12.32
CA ARG A 25 1.92 -3.11 12.92
C ARG A 25 2.39 -1.86 12.17
N TYR A 26 2.42 -1.89 10.83
CA TYR A 26 2.72 -0.70 10.03
C TYR A 26 1.76 0.45 10.34
N TRP A 27 0.45 0.18 10.36
CA TRP A 27 -0.56 1.21 10.65
C TRP A 27 -0.47 1.74 12.08
N THR A 28 -0.21 0.88 13.06
CA THR A 28 -0.07 1.28 14.46
C THR A 28 1.16 2.17 14.65
N ASN A 29 2.30 1.82 14.03
CA ASN A 29 3.50 2.66 14.04
C ASN A 29 3.22 4.02 13.40
N PHE A 30 2.62 4.02 12.20
CA PHE A 30 2.26 5.24 11.49
C PHE A 30 1.34 6.15 12.32
N ALA A 31 0.30 5.59 12.96
CA ALA A 31 -0.60 6.35 13.81
C ALA A 31 0.10 6.97 15.04
N ARG A 32 1.18 6.34 15.53
CA ARG A 32 1.91 6.80 16.71
C ARG A 32 2.91 7.92 16.41
N ASN A 33 3.65 7.84 15.30
CA ASN A 33 4.79 8.73 15.04
C ASN A 33 4.88 9.24 13.58
N GLY A 34 3.90 8.94 12.73
CA GLY A 34 3.91 9.27 11.30
C GLY A 34 4.88 8.43 10.46
N ASN A 35 5.57 7.44 11.05
CA ASN A 35 6.52 6.56 10.40
C ASN A 35 6.07 5.09 10.56
N PRO A 36 5.71 4.40 9.45
CA PRO A 36 5.23 3.02 9.54
C PRO A 36 6.34 2.01 9.93
N ASN A 37 7.62 2.39 9.82
CA ASN A 37 8.75 1.50 10.03
C ASN A 37 8.93 1.09 11.50
N GLY A 38 9.48 -0.11 11.71
CA GLY A 38 9.78 -0.66 13.03
C GLY A 38 10.62 -1.94 12.95
N GLU A 39 11.04 -2.45 14.10
CA GLU A 39 11.89 -3.66 14.16
C GLU A 39 11.16 -4.90 13.61
N GLY A 40 11.88 -5.69 12.80
CA GLY A 40 11.34 -6.89 12.16
C GLY A 40 10.29 -6.63 11.07
N LEU A 41 10.21 -5.40 10.55
CA LEU A 41 9.41 -5.06 9.38
C LEU A 41 10.32 -4.78 8.18
N VAL A 42 9.81 -5.06 6.97
CA VAL A 42 10.45 -4.61 5.74
C VAL A 42 10.41 -3.08 5.71
N HIS A 43 11.49 -2.47 5.24
CA HIS A 43 11.54 -1.02 5.16
C HIS A 43 10.47 -0.50 4.20
N TRP A 44 9.57 0.33 4.70
CA TRP A 44 8.60 1.08 3.91
C TRP A 44 9.23 2.42 3.52
N PRO A 45 9.64 2.59 2.25
CA PRO A 45 10.28 3.82 1.79
C PRO A 45 9.28 4.97 1.76
N GLN A 46 9.71 6.15 2.16
CA GLN A 46 8.91 7.36 1.99
C GLN A 46 8.68 7.63 0.49
N TYR A 47 7.44 7.97 0.13
CA TYR A 47 7.11 8.38 -1.22
C TYR A 47 7.83 9.70 -1.55
N GLY A 48 8.47 9.75 -2.72
CA GLY A 48 9.25 10.90 -3.18
C GLY A 48 9.39 10.88 -4.69
N LEU A 49 10.41 11.55 -5.24
CA LEU A 49 10.63 11.66 -6.69
C LEU A 49 10.81 10.30 -7.40
N GLU A 50 11.32 9.29 -6.68
CA GLU A 50 11.48 7.94 -7.20
C GLU A 50 10.20 7.09 -7.11
N GLU A 51 9.11 7.67 -6.59
CA GLU A 51 7.78 7.03 -6.44
C GLU A 51 7.88 5.63 -5.82
N ARG A 52 8.72 5.51 -4.79
CA ARG A 52 8.93 4.26 -4.06
C ARG A 52 7.73 3.97 -3.17
N TYR A 53 7.30 2.72 -3.18
CA TYR A 53 6.18 2.25 -2.39
C TYR A 53 6.46 0.86 -1.83
N LEU A 54 5.72 0.48 -0.79
CA LEU A 54 5.71 -0.89 -0.26
C LEU A 54 4.57 -1.66 -0.91
N GLU A 55 4.88 -2.79 -1.53
CA GLU A 55 3.90 -3.76 -1.98
C GLU A 55 3.50 -4.63 -0.77
N ILE A 56 2.22 -4.54 -0.40
CA ILE A 56 1.63 -5.34 0.67
C ILE A 56 1.02 -6.58 0.02
N ASP A 57 1.83 -7.63 -0.06
CA ASP A 57 1.45 -8.99 -0.44
C ASP A 57 1.96 -9.97 0.64
N LEU A 58 1.73 -11.28 0.50
CA LEU A 58 2.23 -12.32 1.42
C LEU A 58 3.73 -12.15 1.74
N VAL A 59 4.51 -11.73 0.73
CA VAL A 59 5.89 -11.28 0.89
C VAL A 59 5.96 -9.80 0.60
N GLN A 60 6.24 -8.99 1.62
CA GLN A 60 6.33 -7.54 1.46
C GLN A 60 7.62 -7.18 0.72
N LYS A 61 7.51 -6.34 -0.31
CA LYS A 61 8.64 -5.89 -1.12
C LYS A 61 8.55 -4.40 -1.40
N ALA A 62 9.68 -3.71 -1.38
CA ALA A 62 9.76 -2.34 -1.85
C ALA A 62 9.81 -2.34 -3.39
N ALA A 63 8.96 -1.54 -4.01
CA ALA A 63 8.88 -1.36 -5.45
C ALA A 63 8.87 0.14 -5.80
N LYS A 64 8.89 0.45 -7.10
CA LYS A 64 8.92 1.83 -7.61
C LYS A 64 7.99 1.98 -8.82
N LYS A 65 7.49 3.19 -9.05
CA LYS A 65 6.71 3.57 -10.24
C LYS A 65 5.45 2.71 -10.44
N MET A 66 4.50 2.80 -9.50
CA MET A 66 3.27 2.02 -9.56
C MET A 66 2.36 2.46 -10.72
N LYS A 67 2.13 1.57 -11.70
CA LYS A 67 1.14 1.75 -12.78
C LYS A 67 1.35 3.02 -13.65
N GLU A 68 2.59 3.39 -13.91
CA GLU A 68 3.01 4.58 -14.70
C GLU A 68 2.18 4.75 -16.00
N GLN A 69 2.07 3.69 -16.82
CA GLN A 69 1.31 3.72 -18.08
C GLN A 69 -0.18 4.04 -17.91
N LYS A 70 -0.81 3.56 -16.83
CA LYS A 70 -2.22 3.85 -16.55
C LYS A 70 -2.39 5.30 -16.09
N MET A 71 -1.46 5.79 -15.27
CA MET A 71 -1.50 7.19 -14.83
C MET A 71 -1.30 8.15 -16.00
N GLU A 72 -0.40 7.84 -16.93
CA GLU A 72 -0.21 8.61 -18.16
C GLU A 72 -1.49 8.64 -19.01
N PHE A 73 -2.09 7.46 -19.25
CA PHE A 73 -3.36 7.33 -19.97
C PHE A 73 -4.48 8.18 -19.36
N TRP A 74 -4.73 8.05 -18.04
CA TRP A 74 -5.79 8.81 -17.37
C TRP A 74 -5.51 10.30 -17.32
N THR A 75 -4.24 10.71 -17.19
CA THR A 75 -3.85 12.12 -17.24
C THR A 75 -4.12 12.72 -18.61
N GLN A 76 -3.79 11.99 -19.69
CA GLN A 76 -4.09 12.41 -21.06
C GLN A 76 -5.60 12.50 -21.30
N LEU A 77 -6.35 11.47 -20.92
CA LEU A 77 -7.79 11.42 -21.11
C LEU A 77 -8.51 12.56 -20.36
N THR A 78 -8.09 12.83 -19.12
CA THR A 78 -8.70 13.90 -18.29
C THR A 78 -8.39 15.29 -18.84
N LYS A 79 -7.19 15.50 -19.40
CA LYS A 79 -6.84 16.74 -20.10
C LYS A 79 -7.73 16.97 -21.33
N GLN A 80 -7.97 15.93 -22.13
CA GLN A 80 -8.87 16.03 -23.30
C GLN A 80 -10.29 16.41 -22.88
N MET A 81 -10.87 15.72 -21.89
CA MET A 81 -12.22 16.03 -21.39
C MET A 81 -12.36 17.44 -20.80
N THR A 82 -11.28 18.00 -20.22
CA THR A 82 -11.31 19.36 -19.67
C THR A 82 -11.19 20.43 -20.76
N ASN A 83 -10.50 20.13 -21.86
CA ASN A 83 -10.38 21.05 -23.01
C ASN A 83 -11.62 21.07 -23.93
N GLU A 84 -12.46 20.02 -23.87
CA GLU A 84 -13.70 19.93 -24.66
C GLU A 84 -14.93 20.48 -23.92
N ARG A 85 -14.75 21.01 -22.70
CA ARG A 85 -15.79 21.65 -21.89
C ARG A 85 -15.68 23.17 -21.95
#